data_AF-A0A7X2MUL3-F1
#
_entry.id   AF-A0A7X2MUL3-F1
#
_cell.length_a   1.000
_cell.length_b   1.000
_cell.length_c   1.000
_cell.angle_alpha   90.00
_cell.angle_beta   90.00
_cell.angle_gamma   90.00
#
_symmetry.space_group_name_H-M   'P 1'
#
loop_
_entity.id
_entity.type
_entity.pdbx_description
1 polymer ?
#
loop_
_entity_poly.entity_id
_entity_poly.type
_entity_poly.pdbx_seq_one_letter_code
_entity_poly.pdbx_strand_id
1 'polypeptide(L)' 'PPTDALDRLTTLAARLFRVPVAFVSLIDEKRQFFASRYGLNISGTARNVAFCHHTLAQGDILCVPDTLKDPRFRDSPL' A
#
# COMPACT_ATOMS: atom_id res chain seq x y z
N PRO A 1 -11.29 12.67 -4.40
CA PRO A 1 -10.43 13.15 -5.51
C PRO A 1 -8.95 13.02 -5.12
N PRO A 2 -8.07 12.50 -6.00
CA PRO A 2 -6.63 12.63 -5.81
C PRO A 2 -6.31 14.13 -5.72
N THR A 3 -5.62 14.54 -4.66
CA THR A 3 -5.09 15.90 -4.58
C THR A 3 -3.67 15.89 -5.15
N ASP A 4 -3.34 16.89 -5.96
CA ASP A 4 -2.00 17.06 -6.56
C ASP A 4 -0.86 16.93 -5.54
N ALA A 5 -1.12 17.29 -4.28
CA ALA A 5 -0.16 17.15 -3.19
C ALA A 5 0.18 15.68 -2.86
N LEU A 6 -0.82 14.78 -2.80
CA LEU A 6 -0.58 13.37 -2.52
C LEU A 6 0.14 12.70 -3.68
N ASP A 7 -0.20 13.05 -4.93
CA ASP A 7 0.47 12.50 -6.12
C ASP A 7 1.95 12.91 -6.19
N ARG A 8 2.27 14.15 -5.81
CA ARG A 8 3.66 14.60 -5.67
C ARG A 8 4.40 13.83 -4.59
N LEU A 9 3.78 13.61 -3.42
CA LEU A 9 4.39 12.84 -2.32
C LEU A 9 4.65 11.39 -2.71
N THR A 10 3.66 10.71 -3.28
CA THR A 10 3.78 9.31 -3.72
C THR A 10 4.88 9.17 -4.78
N THR A 11 4.91 10.08 -5.76
CA THR A 11 5.93 10.08 -6.82
C THR A 11 7.32 10.33 -6.24
N LEU A 12 7.45 11.27 -5.29
CA LEU A 12 8.70 11.55 -4.62
C LEU A 12 9.22 10.33 -3.86
N ALA A 13 8.34 9.65 -3.08
CA ALA A 13 8.70 8.45 -2.35
C ALA A 13 9.19 7.34 -3.29
N ALA A 14 8.44 7.05 -4.37
CA ALA A 14 8.83 6.05 -5.36
C ALA A 14 10.23 6.31 -5.94
N ARG A 15 10.51 7.56 -6.30
CA ARG A 15 11.81 7.97 -6.86
C ARG A 15 12.94 7.91 -5.83
N LEU A 16 12.69 8.40 -4.62
CA LEU A 16 13.68 8.44 -3.54
C LEU A 16 14.13 7.03 -3.14
N PHE A 17 13.18 6.11 -3.00
CA PHE A 17 13.46 4.72 -2.64
C PHE A 17 13.78 3.83 -3.85
N ARG A 18 13.69 4.37 -5.08
CA ARG A 18 13.95 3.65 -6.33
C ARG A 18 13.10 2.37 -6.45
N VAL A 19 11.84 2.45 -6.04
CA VAL A 19 10.89 1.33 -6.06
C VAL A 19 9.95 1.44 -7.26
N PRO A 20 9.50 0.31 -7.83
CA PRO A 20 8.59 0.32 -8.96
C PRO A 20 7.18 0.77 -8.59
N VAL A 21 6.79 0.62 -7.32
CA VAL A 21 5.44 0.90 -6.82
C VAL A 21 5.51 1.67 -5.51
N ALA A 22 4.70 2.72 -5.39
CA ALA A 22 4.39 3.39 -4.14
C ALA A 22 2.93 3.89 -4.17
N PHE A 23 2.28 3.99 -3.02
CA PHE A 23 0.89 4.46 -2.94
C PHE A 23 0.54 4.98 -1.56
N VAL A 24 -0.47 5.86 -1.51
CA VAL A 24 -1.18 6.25 -0.29
C VAL A 24 -2.49 5.48 -0.25
N SER A 25 -2.59 4.57 0.72
CA SER A 25 -3.76 3.73 0.93
C SER A 25 -4.70 4.34 1.97
N LEU A 26 -5.99 4.41 1.66
CA LEU A 26 -7.06 4.72 2.61
C LEU A 26 -7.90 3.46 2.81
N ILE A 27 -8.10 3.08 4.07
CA ILE A 27 -8.85 1.89 4.46
C ILE A 27 -10.15 2.32 5.11
N ASP A 28 -11.27 1.87 4.56
CA ASP A 28 -12.58 1.93 5.20
C ASP A 28 -12.97 0.56 5.80
N GLU A 29 -14.18 0.41 6.34
CA GLU A 29 -14.64 -0.83 6.95
C GLU A 29 -14.59 -2.06 6.02
N LYS A 30 -14.76 -1.87 4.71
CA LYS A 30 -14.96 -2.98 3.75
C LYS A 30 -13.88 -3.05 2.68
N ARG A 31 -13.19 -1.95 2.37
CA ARG A 31 -12.25 -1.86 1.26
C ARG A 31 -11.05 -0.98 1.58
N GLN A 32 -10.03 -1.20 0.77
CA GLN A 32 -8.89 -0.35 0.60
C GLN A 32 -9.03 0.37 -0.74
N PHE A 33 -8.80 1.68 -0.79
CA PHE A 33 -8.65 2.42 -2.03
C PHE A 33 -7.39 3.27 -2.01
N PHE A 34 -6.78 3.47 -3.18
CA PHE A 34 -5.56 4.26 -3.29
C PHE A 34 -5.91 5.72 -3.58
N ALA A 35 -5.68 6.59 -2.61
CA ALA A 35 -5.86 8.04 -2.77
C ALA A 35 -4.82 8.62 -3.73
N SER A 36 -3.65 7.99 -3.82
CA SER A 36 -2.58 8.29 -4.77
C SER A 36 -1.76 7.03 -5.03
N ARG A 37 -1.25 6.85 -6.25
CA ARG A 37 -0.48 5.67 -6.66
C ARG A 37 0.54 6.01 -7.74
N TYR A 38 1.68 5.33 -7.69
CA TYR A 38 2.73 5.34 -8.70
C TYR A 38 3.05 3.89 -9.10
N GLY A 39 3.11 3.61 -10.41
CA GLY A 39 3.51 2.31 -10.95
C GLY A 39 2.54 1.15 -10.70
N LEU A 40 1.36 1.42 -10.14
CA LEU A 40 0.31 0.43 -9.85
C LEU A 40 -0.94 0.76 -10.66
N ASN A 41 -1.55 -0.20 -11.36
CA ASN A 41 -2.69 0.07 -12.26
C ASN A 41 -4.07 -0.26 -11.66
N ILE A 42 -4.11 -0.81 -10.44
CA ILE A 42 -5.34 -1.05 -9.68
C ILE A 42 -5.69 0.17 -8.81
N SER A 43 -6.97 0.37 -8.53
CA SER A 43 -7.47 1.51 -7.75
C SER A 43 -7.73 1.19 -6.27
N GLY A 44 -7.63 -0.09 -5.90
CA GLY A 44 -7.90 -0.56 -4.55
C GLY A 44 -8.03 -2.08 -4.48
N THR A 45 -8.31 -2.59 -3.28
CA THR A 45 -8.49 -4.02 -3.00
C THR A 45 -9.58 -4.19 -1.94
N ALA A 46 -10.08 -5.42 -1.76
CA ALA A 46 -10.88 -5.72 -0.57
C ALA A 46 -10.02 -5.58 0.69
N ARG A 47 -10.62 -5.20 1.83
CA ARG A 47 -9.87 -4.95 3.07
C ARG A 47 -9.16 -6.22 3.59
N ASN A 48 -9.80 -7.37 3.43
CA ASN A 48 -9.29 -8.67 3.90
C ASN A 48 -8.02 -9.15 3.18
N VAL A 49 -7.71 -8.60 2.00
CA VAL A 49 -6.48 -8.92 1.25
C VAL A 49 -5.47 -7.77 1.28
N ALA A 50 -5.78 -6.66 1.95
CA ALA A 50 -4.93 -5.49 1.98
C ALA A 50 -3.78 -5.66 2.99
N PHE A 51 -2.53 -5.62 2.51
CA PHE A 51 -1.33 -5.60 3.37
C PHE A 51 -1.42 -4.54 4.48
N CYS A 52 -1.94 -3.35 4.15
CA CYS A 52 -2.05 -2.22 5.06
C CYS A 52 -2.97 -2.49 6.27
N HIS A 53 -3.83 -3.52 6.23
CA HIS A 53 -4.62 -3.93 7.39
C HIS A 53 -3.74 -4.35 8.57
N HIS A 54 -2.62 -5.02 8.32
CA HIS A 54 -1.69 -5.47 9.36
C HIS A 54 -0.91 -4.31 9.98
N THR A 55 -0.59 -3.28 9.18
CA THR A 55 0.14 -2.09 9.65
C THR A 55 -0.70 -1.27 10.63
N LEU A 56 -2.00 -1.09 10.35
CA LEU A 56 -2.90 -0.34 11.24
C LEU A 56 -3.05 -1.00 12.63
N ALA A 57 -2.96 -2.33 12.70
CA ALA A 57 -3.05 -3.06 13.96
C ALA A 57 -1.80 -2.90 14.85
N GLN A 58 -0.62 -2.67 14.26
CA GLN A 58 0.63 -2.49 15.01
C GLN A 58 0.86 -1.04 15.45
N GLY A 59 0.34 -0.05 14.72
CA GLY A 59 0.57 1.37 15.01
C GLY A 59 2.02 1.84 14.81
N ASP A 60 2.84 1.02 14.15
CA ASP A 60 4.26 1.27 13.86
C ASP A 60 4.58 0.86 12.41
N ILE A 61 5.79 1.16 11.97
CA ILE A 61 6.29 0.83 10.63
C ILE A 61 6.32 -0.70 10.45
N LEU A 62 5.62 -1.17 9.42
CA LEU A 62 5.70 -2.56 8.98
C LEU A 62 6.69 -2.69 7.82
N CYS A 63 7.85 -3.31 8.08
CA CYS A 63 8.80 -3.70 7.05
C CYS A 63 8.74 -5.22 6.84
N VAL A 64 8.56 -5.66 5.59
CA VAL A 64 8.51 -7.07 5.20
C VAL A 64 9.58 -7.28 4.13
N PRO A 65 10.75 -7.83 4.49
CA PRO A 65 11.86 -7.99 3.53
C PRO A 65 11.53 -8.92 2.37
N ASP A 66 10.67 -9.91 2.60
CA ASP A 66 10.26 -10.92 1.62
C ASP A 66 8.84 -11.42 1.94
N THR A 67 7.86 -11.04 1.13
CA THR A 67 6.45 -11.40 1.35
C THR A 67 6.18 -12.89 1.18
N LEU A 68 6.98 -13.61 0.38
CA LEU A 68 6.82 -15.05 0.15
C LEU A 68 7.28 -15.89 1.36
N LYS A 69 8.12 -15.31 2.23
CA LYS A 69 8.62 -15.96 3.46
C LYS A 69 7.89 -15.52 4.71
N ASP A 70 7.09 -14.46 4.64
CA ASP A 70 6.36 -13.95 5.78
C ASP A 70 5.03 -14.71 5.97
N PRO A 71 4.79 -15.37 7.11
CA PRO A 71 3.55 -16.12 7.35
C PRO A 71 2.28 -15.29 7.22
N ARG A 72 2.36 -13.95 7.36
CA ARG A 72 1.22 -13.04 7.21
C ARG A 72 0.84 -12.82 5.76
N PHE A 73 1.78 -13.00 4.82
CA PHE A 73 1.65 -12.58 3.43
C PHE A 73 1.94 -13.66 2.39
N ARG A 74 2.56 -14.78 2.77
CA ARG A 74 2.96 -15.84 1.83
C ARG A 74 1.78 -16.44 1.05
N ASP A 75 0.58 -16.39 1.63
CA ASP A 75 -0.66 -16.91 1.05
C ASP A 75 -1.55 -15.76 0.50
N SER A 76 -0.99 -14.55 0.37
CA SER A 76 -1.68 -13.38 -0.17
C SER A 76 -2.00 -13.56 -1.66
N PRO A 77 -3.20 -13.18 -2.11
CA PRO A 77 -3.58 -13.21 -3.52
C PRO A 77 -3.04 -12.01 -4.34
N LEU A 78 -2.31 -11.11 -3.69
CA LEU A 78 -1.70 -9.89 -4.25
C LEU A 78 -0.20 -10.03 -4.44
#